data_AF-A0A8S0YX16-F1
#
_entry.id   AF-A0A8S0YX16-F1
#
_cell.length_a   1.000
_cell.length_b   1.000
_cell.length_c   1.000
_cell.angle_alpha   90.00
_cell.angle_beta   90.00
_cell.angle_gamma   90.00
#
_symmetry.space_group_name_H-M   'P 1'
#
loop_
_entity.id
_entity.type
_entity.pdbx_description
1 polymer ?
#
loop_
_entity_poly.entity_id
_entity_poly.type
_entity_poly.pdbx_seq_one_letter_code
_entity_poly.pdbx_strand_id
1 'polypeptide(L)'
;MYKSLLSLFIIVTEVKFSFTGRRDNPDRIDIVDMTKPTTWTSMSLYYGAMEKRWKMCTNCGTPSLGTGMHLEQSETSGSMHPAVIPSEYLLSRLTVIDLTGMTAINPTIVLTLDVALQWAALKHDPREPTLLLFRFGWSEEENNNINIRTCACKVPGLSYELAEWIAANLSHVVGVATDAPTFESEQTREFASRTVSNVLGRSGIYMIENVHFRRKVPEQGCLSLAMPLKLLNSVYVPARLTAFCPAVNENRQTDVHVVMALRKDIHAQARLPNSRVYDVNLDEILS
;
A
#
# COMPACT_ATOMS: atom_id res chain seq x y z
N MET A 1 -13.67 51.14 -54.27
CA MET A 1 -14.93 50.45 -53.91
C MET A 1 -14.84 49.02 -54.45
N TYR A 2 -14.18 48.12 -53.71
CA TYR A 2 -13.96 46.73 -54.12
C TYR A 2 -14.87 45.83 -53.26
N LYS A 3 -15.80 45.11 -53.87
CA LYS A 3 -16.53 44.01 -53.22
C LYS A 3 -15.75 42.73 -53.52
N SER A 4 -15.10 42.17 -52.50
CA SER A 4 -14.48 40.84 -52.57
C SER A 4 -15.41 39.84 -51.87
N LEU A 5 -15.75 38.75 -52.57
CA LEU A 5 -16.52 37.63 -52.04
C LEU A 5 -15.64 36.72 -51.19
N LEU A 6 -16.13 36.37 -50.01
CA LEU A 6 -15.62 35.28 -49.17
C LEU A 6 -15.78 33.91 -49.87
N SER A 7 -14.78 33.04 -49.69
CA SER A 7 -14.99 31.59 -49.66
C SER A 7 -14.03 30.98 -48.64
N LEU A 8 -14.62 30.45 -47.57
CA LEU A 8 -13.93 29.78 -46.47
C LEU A 8 -13.84 28.29 -46.82
N PHE A 9 -12.66 27.82 -47.22
CA PHE A 9 -12.38 26.39 -47.39
C PHE A 9 -11.77 25.83 -46.11
N ILE A 10 -12.53 25.02 -45.37
CA ILE A 10 -12.01 24.18 -44.29
C ILE A 10 -11.34 22.97 -44.96
N ILE A 11 -10.02 22.96 -44.96
CA ILE A 11 -9.23 21.80 -45.37
C ILE A 11 -9.11 20.88 -44.16
N VAL A 12 -9.89 19.80 -44.14
CA VAL A 12 -9.63 18.65 -43.25
C VAL A 12 -8.44 17.90 -43.85
N THR A 13 -7.25 18.11 -43.27
CA THR A 13 -6.09 17.28 -43.60
C THR A 13 -6.21 15.97 -42.82
N GLU A 14 -6.49 14.87 -43.52
CA GLU A 14 -6.18 13.53 -43.00
C GLU A 14 -4.65 13.45 -42.82
N VAL A 15 -4.17 13.63 -41.59
CA VAL A 15 -2.79 13.30 -41.25
C VAL A 15 -2.73 11.78 -41.10
N LYS A 16 -2.39 11.09 -42.20
CA LYS A 16 -1.90 9.71 -42.12
C LYS A 16 -0.60 9.71 -41.32
N PHE A 17 -0.70 9.38 -40.04
CA PHE A 17 0.46 9.20 -39.16
C PHE A 17 1.18 7.93 -39.58
N SER A 18 2.24 8.07 -40.39
CA SER A 18 3.14 6.96 -40.69
C SER A 18 3.99 6.68 -39.46
N PHE A 19 3.69 5.59 -38.76
CA PHE A 19 4.48 5.11 -37.63
C PHE A 19 5.68 4.34 -38.19
N THR A 20 6.82 5.02 -38.35
CA THR A 20 8.07 4.37 -38.73
C THR A 20 8.61 3.56 -37.55
N GLY A 21 8.35 2.25 -37.61
CA GLY A 21 9.11 1.14 -37.02
C GLY A 21 9.94 1.40 -35.76
N ARG A 22 9.30 1.28 -34.58
CA ARG A 22 10.03 0.85 -33.38
C ARG A 22 10.19 -0.67 -33.48
N ARG A 23 11.42 -1.19 -33.57
CA ARG A 23 11.69 -2.63 -33.67
C ARG A 23 11.05 -3.35 -32.50
N ASP A 24 10.06 -4.17 -32.80
CA ASP A 24 9.39 -5.04 -31.84
C ASP A 24 10.38 -6.12 -31.38
N ASN A 25 10.87 -5.99 -30.16
CA ASN A 25 11.52 -7.10 -29.48
C ASN A 25 10.43 -7.92 -28.79
N PRO A 26 10.16 -9.17 -29.20
CA PRO A 26 9.06 -9.98 -28.66
C PRO A 26 9.22 -10.31 -27.16
N ASP A 27 10.42 -10.12 -26.59
CA ASP A 27 10.70 -10.38 -25.17
C ASP A 27 10.63 -9.11 -24.29
N ARG A 28 10.29 -7.97 -24.87
CA ARG A 28 10.26 -6.69 -24.15
C ARG A 28 8.88 -6.42 -23.55
N ILE A 29 8.80 -6.39 -22.22
CA ILE A 29 7.63 -5.90 -21.49
C ILE A 29 7.70 -4.38 -21.41
N ASP A 30 6.84 -3.68 -22.15
CA ASP A 30 6.68 -2.22 -22.01
C ASP A 30 5.78 -1.92 -20.79
N ILE A 31 6.34 -1.19 -19.82
CA ILE A 31 5.61 -0.76 -18.62
C ILE A 31 5.02 0.62 -18.88
N VAL A 32 3.69 0.73 -18.85
CA VAL A 32 2.98 2.01 -18.91
C VAL A 32 2.64 2.44 -17.49
N ASP A 33 3.31 3.50 -17.03
CA ASP A 33 3.06 4.11 -15.73
C ASP A 33 1.74 4.90 -15.75
N MET A 34 0.69 4.33 -15.14
CA MET A 34 -0.64 4.95 -15.01
C MET A 34 -0.79 5.81 -13.75
N THR A 35 0.29 6.05 -12.99
CA THR A 35 0.24 6.95 -11.81
C THR A 35 0.24 8.43 -12.20
N LYS A 36 0.50 8.74 -13.48
CA LYS A 36 0.40 10.08 -14.06
C LYS A 36 -0.85 10.18 -14.96
N PRO A 37 -1.43 11.39 -15.13
CA PRO A 37 -2.52 11.60 -16.07
C PRO A 37 -2.17 11.06 -17.46
N THR A 38 -3.05 10.22 -18.01
CA THR A 38 -2.84 9.57 -19.30
C THR A 38 -2.63 10.60 -20.40
N THR A 39 -1.46 10.57 -21.04
CA THR A 39 -1.16 11.43 -22.18
C THR A 39 -1.67 10.81 -23.48
N TRP A 40 -1.80 11.61 -24.55
CA TRP A 40 -2.14 11.10 -25.88
C TRP A 40 -1.15 10.05 -26.39
N THR A 41 0.13 10.15 -26.00
CA THR A 41 1.17 9.16 -26.32
C THR A 41 0.96 7.85 -25.56
N SER A 42 0.56 7.92 -24.29
CA SER A 42 0.19 6.73 -23.50
C SER A 42 -1.03 6.03 -24.11
N MET A 43 -2.02 6.81 -24.55
CA MET A 43 -3.21 6.30 -25.21
C MET A 43 -2.91 5.66 -26.57
N SER A 44 -2.02 6.26 -27.38
CA SER A 44 -1.64 5.70 -28.69
C SER A 44 -0.81 4.42 -28.56
N LEU A 45 0.05 4.32 -27.54
CA LEU A 45 0.78 3.09 -27.22
C LEU A 45 -0.18 1.95 -26.81
N TYR A 46 -1.23 2.26 -26.05
CA TYR A 46 -2.26 1.29 -25.69
C TYR A 46 -3.01 0.76 -26.93
N TYR A 47 -3.50 1.65 -27.80
CA TYR A 47 -4.18 1.24 -29.03
C TYR A 47 -3.25 0.51 -30.01
N GLY A 48 -1.98 0.93 -30.12
CA GLY A 48 -0.99 0.21 -30.92
C GLY A 48 -0.69 -1.20 -30.40
N ALA A 49 -0.66 -1.39 -29.08
CA ALA A 49 -0.52 -2.72 -28.48
C ALA A 49 -1.75 -3.62 -28.74
N MET A 50 -2.96 -3.05 -28.75
CA MET A 50 -4.20 -3.75 -29.12
C MET A 50 -4.18 -4.20 -30.60
N GLU A 51 -3.79 -3.33 -31.52
CA GLU A 51 -3.66 -3.65 -32.95
C GLU A 51 -2.61 -4.75 -33.20
N LYS A 52 -1.49 -4.70 -32.47
CA LYS A 52 -0.41 -5.71 -32.53
C LYS A 52 -0.71 -7.00 -31.76
N ARG A 53 -1.88 -7.11 -31.12
CA ARG A 53 -2.31 -8.28 -30.31
C ARG A 53 -1.31 -8.68 -29.23
N TRP A 54 -0.66 -7.72 -28.60
CA TRP A 54 0.24 -8.01 -27.48
C TRP A 54 -0.52 -8.65 -26.31
N LYS A 55 0.14 -9.52 -25.54
CA LYS A 55 -0.42 -10.03 -24.29
C LYS A 55 -0.43 -8.90 -23.27
N MET A 56 -1.53 -8.17 -23.22
CA MET A 56 -1.75 -7.08 -22.27
C MET A 56 -2.38 -7.66 -21.01
N CYS A 57 -1.65 -7.63 -19.90
CA CYS A 57 -2.23 -7.91 -18.59
C CYS A 57 -2.74 -6.59 -17.99
N THR A 58 -3.96 -6.22 -18.39
CA THR A 58 -4.71 -5.19 -17.67
C THR A 58 -5.35 -5.84 -16.45
N ASN A 59 -4.73 -5.67 -15.27
CA ASN A 59 -5.39 -6.07 -14.04
C ASN A 59 -6.27 -4.92 -13.56
N CYS A 60 -7.59 -5.13 -13.58
CA CYS A 60 -8.55 -4.26 -12.94
C CYS A 60 -8.90 -4.89 -11.59
N GLY A 61 -8.38 -4.33 -10.50
CA GLY A 61 -8.72 -4.73 -9.14
C GLY A 61 -9.44 -3.60 -8.42
N THR A 62 -10.30 -3.93 -7.45
CA THR A 62 -10.79 -2.92 -6.52
C THR A 62 -9.64 -2.56 -5.56
N PRO A 63 -9.38 -1.27 -5.26
CA PRO A 63 -8.21 -0.86 -4.48
C PRO A 63 -8.10 -1.47 -3.08
N SER A 64 -9.18 -2.03 -2.55
CA SER A 64 -9.27 -2.74 -1.27
C SER A 64 -8.92 -4.23 -1.31
N LEU A 65 -8.57 -4.81 -2.47
CA LEU A 65 -8.25 -6.25 -2.57
C LEU A 65 -6.80 -6.57 -2.20
N GLY A 66 -6.62 -7.65 -1.46
CA GLY A 66 -5.34 -8.12 -0.96
C GLY A 66 -4.83 -7.23 0.17
N THR A 67 -3.50 -7.22 0.39
CA THR A 67 -2.89 -6.30 1.34
C THR A 67 -3.09 -4.86 0.86
N GLY A 68 -4.00 -4.15 1.51
CA GLY A 68 -4.43 -2.81 1.15
C GLY A 68 -4.10 -1.83 2.27
N MET A 69 -3.79 -0.59 1.90
CA MET A 69 -3.67 0.53 2.82
C MET A 69 -4.84 1.49 2.60
N HIS A 70 -5.40 1.99 3.68
CA HIS A 70 -6.40 3.04 3.62
C HIS A 70 -6.20 4.10 4.68
N LEU A 71 -6.77 5.27 4.39
CA LEU A 71 -6.80 6.41 5.28
C LEU A 71 -8.11 7.14 4.98
N GLU A 72 -9.08 7.01 5.87
CA GLU A 72 -10.45 7.48 5.65
C GLU A 72 -10.72 8.71 6.52
N GLN A 73 -11.17 9.80 5.89
CA GLN A 73 -11.67 10.97 6.62
C GLN A 73 -13.04 11.35 6.05
N SER A 74 -14.10 10.97 6.76
CA SER A 74 -15.48 11.08 6.27
C SER A 74 -16.06 12.51 6.23
N GLU A 75 -15.43 13.55 6.80
CA GLU A 75 -16.18 14.79 7.14
C GLU A 75 -15.51 16.15 6.89
N THR A 76 -14.31 16.26 6.29
CA THR A 76 -13.73 17.61 6.03
C THR A 76 -13.10 17.75 4.64
N SER A 77 -13.11 18.97 4.13
CA SER A 77 -12.71 19.42 2.79
C SER A 77 -11.22 19.26 2.43
N GLY A 78 -10.47 18.45 3.19
CA GLY A 78 -9.16 17.94 2.82
C GLY A 78 -9.23 16.42 2.76
N SER A 79 -9.12 15.83 1.58
CA SER A 79 -9.10 14.37 1.47
C SER A 79 -7.78 13.84 2.00
N MET A 80 -7.75 13.39 3.25
CA MET A 80 -6.63 12.59 3.73
C MET A 80 -6.67 11.25 3.03
N HIS A 81 -5.61 10.93 2.28
CA HIS A 81 -5.54 9.72 1.47
C HIS A 81 -4.10 9.19 1.45
N PRO A 82 -3.87 7.88 1.21
CA PRO A 82 -2.54 7.29 1.27
C PRO A 82 -1.47 8.00 0.44
N ALA A 83 -1.83 8.63 -0.69
CA ALA A 83 -0.88 9.33 -1.54
C ALA A 83 -0.24 10.62 -0.93
N VAL A 84 -0.78 11.14 0.18
CA VAL A 84 -0.22 12.32 0.90
C VAL A 84 0.39 11.98 2.25
N ILE A 85 0.48 10.70 2.61
CA ILE A 85 1.17 10.28 3.84
C ILE A 85 2.65 10.69 3.73
N PRO A 86 3.21 11.38 4.75
CA PRO A 86 4.63 11.71 4.79
C PRO A 86 5.49 10.45 4.69
N SER A 87 6.56 10.51 3.89
CA SER A 87 7.43 9.36 3.62
C SER A 87 8.09 8.78 4.88
N GLU A 88 8.36 9.64 5.86
CA GLU A 88 8.91 9.31 7.17
C GLU A 88 7.95 8.46 8.03
N TYR A 89 6.64 8.46 7.72
CA TYR A 89 5.66 7.63 8.41
C TYR A 89 5.46 6.26 7.74
N LEU A 90 5.91 6.15 6.49
CA LEU A 90 5.94 4.90 5.73
C LEU A 90 7.14 4.02 6.13
N LEU A 91 8.13 4.58 6.81
CA LEU A 91 9.23 3.86 7.44
C LEU A 91 9.13 3.99 8.96
N SER A 92 8.65 2.95 9.63
CA SER A 92 8.27 2.99 11.04
C SER A 92 8.81 1.78 11.80
N ARG A 93 8.85 1.86 13.13
CA ARG A 93 9.00 0.66 13.97
C ARG A 93 7.81 -0.25 13.76
N LEU A 94 8.04 -1.56 13.83
CA LEU A 94 6.96 -2.54 13.80
C LEU A 94 6.84 -3.19 15.17
N THR A 95 5.66 -3.07 15.77
CA THR A 95 5.30 -3.76 16.99
C THR A 95 4.13 -4.70 16.71
N VAL A 96 4.30 -5.99 17.01
CA VAL A 96 3.25 -7.00 16.80
C VAL A 96 2.55 -7.29 18.13
N ILE A 97 1.23 -7.22 18.10
CA ILE A 97 0.32 -7.60 19.18
C ILE A 97 -0.26 -8.96 18.79
N ASP A 98 0.32 -10.03 19.34
CA ASP A 98 -0.06 -11.39 19.01
C ASP A 98 -1.33 -11.81 19.78
N LEU A 99 -2.40 -12.03 19.02
CA LEU A 99 -3.72 -12.44 19.51
C LEU A 99 -4.06 -13.88 19.10
N THR A 100 -3.15 -14.59 18.42
CA THR A 100 -3.40 -15.92 17.86
C THR A 100 -3.92 -16.91 18.90
N GLY A 101 -3.39 -16.88 20.12
CA GLY A 101 -3.87 -17.72 21.22
C GLY A 101 -5.31 -17.41 21.66
N MET A 102 -5.73 -16.15 21.59
CA MET A 102 -7.11 -15.76 21.91
C MET A 102 -8.06 -16.11 20.77
N THR A 103 -7.66 -15.87 19.52
CA THR A 103 -8.44 -16.21 18.33
C THR A 103 -8.66 -17.72 18.20
N ALA A 104 -7.70 -18.54 18.60
CA ALA A 104 -7.84 -20.00 18.63
C ALA A 104 -8.99 -20.48 19.54
N ILE A 105 -9.32 -19.71 20.59
CA ILE A 105 -10.43 -19.99 21.50
C ILE A 105 -11.73 -19.35 20.98
N ASN A 106 -11.65 -18.12 20.49
CA ASN A 106 -12.78 -17.36 19.95
C ASN A 106 -12.40 -16.68 18.62
N PRO A 107 -12.72 -17.28 17.46
CA PRO A 107 -12.37 -16.74 16.15
C PRO A 107 -12.95 -15.37 15.82
N THR A 108 -14.01 -14.94 16.52
CA THR A 108 -14.69 -13.65 16.31
C THR A 108 -14.46 -12.69 17.47
N ILE A 109 -13.29 -12.79 18.11
CA ILE A 109 -12.99 -11.98 19.27
C ILE A 109 -12.92 -10.50 18.91
N VAL A 110 -13.48 -9.66 19.79
CA VAL A 110 -13.24 -8.23 19.81
C VAL A 110 -12.20 -7.93 20.88
N LEU A 111 -11.06 -7.38 20.47
CA LEU A 111 -10.05 -6.92 21.40
C LEU A 111 -10.54 -5.64 22.08
N THR A 112 -10.94 -5.75 23.34
CA THR A 112 -11.37 -4.62 24.16
C THR A 112 -10.18 -3.85 24.71
N LEU A 113 -10.36 -2.56 25.02
CA LEU A 113 -9.32 -1.72 25.59
C LEU A 113 -8.68 -2.31 26.85
N ASP A 114 -9.48 -2.80 27.81
CA ASP A 114 -8.98 -3.35 29.08
C ASP A 114 -8.05 -4.55 28.86
N VAL A 115 -8.37 -5.40 27.88
CA VAL A 115 -7.53 -6.54 27.52
C VAL A 115 -6.30 -6.04 26.76
N ALA A 116 -6.46 -5.12 25.81
CA ALA A 116 -5.38 -4.55 25.02
C ALA A 116 -4.30 -3.86 25.90
N LEU A 117 -4.71 -3.23 27.00
CA LEU A 117 -3.79 -2.61 27.96
C LEU A 117 -2.93 -3.63 28.73
N GLN A 118 -3.12 -4.94 28.55
CA GLN A 118 -2.18 -5.95 29.07
C GLN A 118 -0.86 -5.95 28.28
N TRP A 119 -0.88 -5.59 26.99
CA TRP A 119 0.33 -5.46 26.19
C TRP A 119 1.06 -4.17 26.54
N ALA A 120 2.35 -4.29 26.90
CA ALA A 120 3.18 -3.15 27.25
C ALA A 120 3.24 -2.08 26.14
N ALA A 121 3.17 -2.52 24.88
CA ALA A 121 3.15 -1.66 23.70
C ALA A 121 1.97 -0.69 23.63
N LEU A 122 0.87 -0.98 24.31
CA LEU A 122 -0.35 -0.15 24.30
C LEU A 122 -0.51 0.72 25.57
N LYS A 123 0.37 0.55 26.56
CA LYS A 123 0.33 1.31 27.82
C LYS A 123 0.93 2.70 27.69
N HIS A 124 1.89 2.88 26.79
CA HIS A 124 2.67 4.10 26.66
C HIS A 124 2.88 4.44 25.18
N ASP A 125 2.91 5.74 24.88
CA ASP A 125 3.24 6.23 23.55
C ASP A 125 4.66 5.81 23.16
N PRO A 126 4.87 5.19 21.97
CA PRO A 126 6.21 4.90 21.49
C PRO A 126 7.04 6.19 21.32
N ARG A 127 8.36 6.04 21.27
CA ARG A 127 9.30 7.18 21.10
C ARG A 127 9.59 7.53 19.64
N GLU A 128 9.25 6.65 18.72
CA GLU A 128 9.52 6.76 17.29
C GLU A 128 8.24 6.39 16.52
N PRO A 129 8.07 6.89 15.29
CA PRO A 129 6.96 6.48 14.41
C PRO A 129 6.81 4.96 14.39
N THR A 130 5.65 4.46 14.80
CA THR A 130 5.40 3.03 15.01
C THR A 130 4.14 2.59 14.27
N LEU A 131 4.24 1.44 13.60
CA LEU A 131 3.14 0.66 13.06
C LEU A 131 2.81 -0.46 14.04
N LEU A 132 1.58 -0.48 14.55
CA LEU A 132 1.07 -1.57 15.38
C LEU A 132 0.41 -2.63 14.49
N LEU A 133 0.84 -3.89 14.58
CA LEU A 133 0.22 -5.01 13.88
C LEU A 133 -0.56 -5.87 14.87
N PHE A 134 -1.89 -5.90 14.72
CA PHE A 134 -2.75 -6.86 15.42
C PHE A 134 -2.76 -8.16 14.63
N ARG A 135 -2.16 -9.20 15.20
CA ARG A 135 -2.04 -10.51 14.57
C ARG A 135 -3.06 -11.46 15.17
N PHE A 136 -4.16 -11.68 14.48
CA PHE A 136 -5.19 -12.62 14.90
C PHE A 136 -4.90 -14.06 14.47
N GLY A 137 -3.95 -14.27 13.54
CA GLY A 137 -3.67 -15.59 12.96
C GLY A 137 -4.52 -15.92 11.74
N TRP A 138 -5.21 -14.92 11.18
CA TRP A 138 -6.11 -15.10 10.05
C TRP A 138 -5.36 -15.68 8.84
N SER A 139 -5.88 -16.76 8.26
CA SER A 139 -5.23 -17.44 7.13
C SER A 139 -6.20 -17.94 6.06
N GLU A 140 -5.69 -18.12 4.83
CA GLU A 140 -6.48 -18.65 3.71
C GLU A 140 -7.05 -20.06 3.97
N GLU A 141 -6.43 -20.87 4.82
CA GLU A 141 -6.95 -22.22 5.14
C GLU A 141 -8.27 -22.15 5.92
N GLU A 142 -8.44 -21.14 6.79
CA GLU A 142 -9.70 -20.86 7.48
C GLU A 142 -10.77 -20.35 6.50
N ASN A 143 -10.36 -19.74 5.39
CA ASN A 143 -11.26 -19.26 4.33
C ASN A 143 -11.82 -20.38 3.42
N ASN A 144 -11.23 -21.58 3.38
CA ASN A 144 -11.70 -22.67 2.51
C ASN A 144 -13.11 -23.18 2.87
N ASN A 145 -13.57 -22.91 4.10
CA ASN A 145 -14.92 -23.21 4.56
C ASN A 145 -15.87 -21.99 4.50
N ILE A 146 -15.40 -20.84 4.00
CA ILE A 146 -16.27 -19.68 3.79
C ILE A 146 -17.15 -19.97 2.59
N ASN A 147 -18.42 -20.23 2.88
CA ASN A 147 -19.44 -20.31 1.87
C ASN A 147 -19.58 -18.93 1.22
N ILE A 148 -19.08 -18.77 0.00
CA ILE A 148 -19.06 -17.52 -0.80
C ILE A 148 -20.46 -16.88 -0.94
N ARG A 149 -21.53 -17.65 -0.66
CA ARG A 149 -22.92 -17.20 -0.70
C ARG A 149 -23.45 -16.60 0.62
N THR A 150 -22.69 -16.69 1.71
CA THR A 150 -23.05 -16.11 3.01
C THR A 150 -21.99 -15.10 3.40
N CYS A 151 -22.41 -13.92 3.84
CA CYS A 151 -21.48 -12.89 4.32
C CYS A 151 -20.53 -13.51 5.37
N ALA A 152 -19.21 -13.39 5.16
CA ALA A 152 -18.23 -13.79 6.16
C ALA A 152 -18.31 -12.80 7.33
N CYS A 153 -19.32 -12.95 8.18
CA CYS A 153 -19.54 -12.06 9.33
C CYS A 153 -18.59 -12.38 10.48
N LYS A 154 -17.98 -13.57 10.49
CA LYS A 154 -17.17 -14.06 11.60
C LYS A 154 -15.71 -13.69 11.43
N VAL A 155 -15.39 -12.43 11.70
CA VAL A 155 -14.03 -11.88 11.65
C VAL A 155 -13.70 -11.30 13.03
N PRO A 156 -12.47 -11.48 13.54
CA PRO A 156 -12.04 -10.78 14.75
C PRO A 156 -11.80 -9.30 14.47
N GLY A 157 -11.74 -8.47 15.51
CA GLY A 157 -11.57 -7.03 15.32
C GLY A 157 -11.20 -6.28 16.60
N LEU A 158 -11.15 -4.96 16.49
CA LEU A 158 -10.84 -4.04 17.58
C LEU A 158 -12.12 -3.40 18.12
N SER A 159 -12.17 -3.11 19.43
CA SER A 159 -13.24 -2.28 19.98
C SER A 159 -13.04 -0.80 19.61
N TYR A 160 -14.14 -0.03 19.61
CA TYR A 160 -14.07 1.40 19.33
C TYR A 160 -13.27 2.16 20.39
N GLU A 161 -13.40 1.76 21.66
CA GLU A 161 -12.68 2.36 22.79
C GLU A 161 -11.17 2.16 22.65
N LEU A 162 -10.75 1.00 22.11
CA LEU A 162 -9.34 0.76 21.81
C LEU A 162 -8.85 1.66 20.68
N ALA A 163 -9.62 1.80 19.61
CA ALA A 163 -9.28 2.70 18.50
C ALA A 163 -9.18 4.16 18.97
N GLU A 164 -10.15 4.62 19.77
CA GLU A 164 -10.15 5.96 20.38
C GLU A 164 -8.95 6.17 21.30
N TRP A 165 -8.61 5.15 22.12
CA TRP A 165 -7.43 5.21 22.99
C TRP A 165 -6.13 5.34 22.21
N ILE A 166 -5.94 4.54 21.16
CA ILE A 166 -4.76 4.62 20.29
C ILE A 166 -4.68 6.02 19.66
N ALA A 167 -5.80 6.48 19.08
CA ALA A 167 -5.91 7.77 18.41
C ALA A 167 -5.66 8.98 19.35
N ALA A 168 -6.05 8.88 20.61
CA ALA A 168 -5.93 9.97 21.57
C ALA A 168 -4.59 9.98 22.32
N ASN A 169 -4.02 8.80 22.62
CA ASN A 169 -2.93 8.68 23.58
C ASN A 169 -1.60 8.23 22.99
N LEU A 170 -1.58 7.68 21.77
CA LEU A 170 -0.37 7.16 21.14
C LEU A 170 0.03 8.02 19.94
N SER A 171 0.52 9.23 20.20
CA SER A 171 0.84 10.23 19.17
C SER A 171 1.90 9.80 18.16
N HIS A 172 2.77 8.84 18.51
CA HIS A 172 3.78 8.29 17.61
C HIS A 172 3.33 7.02 16.88
N VAL A 173 2.09 6.55 17.10
CA VAL A 173 1.49 5.50 16.27
C VAL A 173 1.00 6.14 14.98
N VAL A 174 1.76 5.91 13.91
CA VAL A 174 1.48 6.48 12.58
C VAL A 174 0.59 5.58 11.74
N GLY A 175 0.53 4.29 12.09
CA GLY A 175 -0.34 3.34 11.42
C GLY A 175 -0.72 2.16 12.29
N VAL A 176 -1.78 1.48 11.87
CA VAL A 176 -2.24 0.20 12.42
C VAL A 176 -2.42 -0.80 11.29
N ALA A 177 -2.14 -2.06 11.58
CA ALA A 177 -2.19 -3.16 10.64
C ALA A 177 -2.93 -4.35 11.25
N THR A 178 -3.58 -5.15 10.40
CA THR A 178 -4.21 -6.41 10.78
C THR A 178 -3.96 -7.48 9.71
N ASP A 179 -3.83 -8.73 10.14
CA ASP A 179 -3.82 -9.88 9.23
C ASP A 179 -5.23 -10.31 8.80
N ALA A 180 -6.26 -9.84 9.51
CA ALA A 180 -7.66 -10.03 9.15
C ALA A 180 -8.07 -9.17 7.93
N PRO A 181 -9.22 -9.47 7.29
CA PRO A 181 -9.72 -8.70 6.16
C PRO A 181 -10.30 -7.33 6.53
N THR A 182 -10.46 -7.05 7.82
CA THR A 182 -11.00 -5.78 8.34
C THR A 182 -10.57 -5.57 9.79
N PHE A 183 -10.54 -4.33 10.26
CA PHE A 183 -10.38 -4.02 11.70
C PHE A 183 -11.67 -4.18 12.50
N GLU A 184 -12.82 -4.28 11.80
CA GLU A 184 -14.14 -4.37 12.40
C GLU A 184 -14.64 -5.83 12.47
N SER A 185 -15.07 -6.26 13.66
CA SER A 185 -15.78 -7.53 13.84
C SER A 185 -17.26 -7.39 13.50
N GLU A 186 -18.03 -8.48 13.53
CA GLU A 186 -19.50 -8.41 13.43
C GLU A 186 -20.13 -7.40 14.42
N GLN A 187 -19.59 -7.32 15.64
CA GLN A 187 -20.13 -6.50 16.72
C GLN A 187 -19.75 -5.03 16.58
N THR A 188 -18.65 -4.74 15.89
CA THR A 188 -18.14 -3.37 15.68
C THR A 188 -18.29 -2.93 14.22
N ARG A 189 -18.95 -3.73 13.40
CA ARG A 189 -19.29 -3.41 12.01
C ARG A 189 -20.73 -2.92 11.98
N GLU A 190 -20.95 -1.74 12.55
CA GLU A 190 -22.19 -1.00 12.35
C GLU A 190 -22.04 -0.05 11.16
N PHE A 191 -23.11 0.12 10.35
CA PHE A 191 -23.19 1.16 9.31
C PHE A 191 -23.42 2.56 9.92
N ALA A 192 -22.69 2.86 10.99
CA ALA A 192 -22.75 4.11 11.73
C ALA A 192 -21.51 4.96 11.42
N SER A 193 -21.55 6.25 11.75
CA SER A 193 -20.40 7.15 11.60
C SER A 193 -19.21 6.79 12.51
N ARG A 194 -19.44 6.00 13.56
CA ARG A 194 -18.44 5.56 14.53
C ARG A 194 -17.88 4.18 14.16
N THR A 195 -17.07 4.09 13.12
CA THR A 195 -16.30 2.89 12.78
C THR A 195 -14.87 2.98 13.34
N VAL A 196 -14.19 1.85 13.54
CA VAL A 196 -12.77 1.82 13.92
C VAL A 196 -11.94 2.59 12.88
N SER A 197 -12.24 2.34 11.61
CA SER A 197 -11.57 3.02 10.50
C SER A 197 -11.75 4.54 10.51
N ASN A 198 -12.96 5.03 10.80
CA ASN A 198 -13.23 6.47 10.89
C ASN A 198 -12.52 7.12 12.07
N VAL A 199 -12.48 6.44 13.23
CA VAL A 199 -11.80 6.96 14.43
C VAL A 199 -10.31 7.13 14.17
N LEU A 200 -9.66 6.10 13.63
CA LEU A 200 -8.22 6.12 13.35
C LEU A 200 -7.87 7.10 12.24
N GLY A 201 -8.64 7.10 11.15
CA GLY A 201 -8.39 7.94 9.99
C GLY A 201 -8.57 9.44 10.28
N ARG A 202 -9.52 9.82 11.15
CA ARG A 202 -9.66 11.21 11.65
C ARG A 202 -8.43 11.71 12.40
N SER A 203 -7.66 10.82 13.03
CA SER A 203 -6.39 11.15 13.70
C SER A 203 -5.17 11.01 12.78
N GLY A 204 -5.38 10.75 11.48
CA GLY A 204 -4.30 10.61 10.51
C GLY A 204 -3.50 9.32 10.60
N ILE A 205 -4.04 8.32 11.31
CA ILE A 205 -3.42 7.01 11.44
C ILE A 205 -3.84 6.16 10.23
N TYR A 206 -2.88 5.76 9.41
CA TYR A 206 -3.17 4.89 8.26
C TYR A 206 -3.41 3.45 8.70
N MET A 207 -4.18 2.73 7.91
CA MET A 207 -4.60 1.36 8.22
C MET A 207 -4.13 0.42 7.12
N ILE A 208 -3.68 -0.79 7.48
CA ILE A 208 -3.29 -1.84 6.54
C ILE A 208 -4.01 -3.14 6.88
N GLU A 209 -4.76 -3.69 5.94
CA GLU A 209 -5.55 -4.91 6.11
C GLU A 209 -4.95 -6.06 5.31
N ASN A 210 -5.36 -7.30 5.61
CA ASN A 210 -4.88 -8.51 4.94
C ASN A 210 -3.35 -8.63 4.94
N VAL A 211 -2.69 -8.28 6.05
CA VAL A 211 -1.25 -8.41 6.18
C VAL A 211 -0.85 -9.87 6.29
N HIS A 212 0.13 -10.28 5.49
CA HIS A 212 0.70 -11.61 5.58
C HIS A 212 2.23 -11.59 5.51
N PHE A 213 2.87 -12.13 6.53
CA PHE A 213 4.32 -12.37 6.55
C PHE A 213 4.62 -13.86 6.40
N ARG A 214 5.43 -14.22 5.39
CA ARG A 214 5.85 -15.61 5.15
C ARG A 214 6.71 -16.22 6.26
N ARG A 215 7.34 -15.40 7.09
CA ARG A 215 8.21 -15.83 8.19
C ARG A 215 7.66 -15.29 9.50
N LYS A 216 7.97 -15.97 10.60
CA LYS A 216 7.64 -15.47 11.95
C LYS A 216 8.35 -14.13 12.19
N VAL A 217 7.55 -13.11 12.48
CA VAL A 217 8.00 -11.77 12.85
C VAL A 217 7.98 -11.69 14.39
N PRO A 218 9.07 -11.27 15.06
CA PRO A 218 9.06 -11.07 16.51
C PRO A 218 8.16 -9.89 16.90
N GLU A 219 7.72 -9.86 18.15
CA GLU A 219 6.80 -8.82 18.64
C GLU A 219 7.40 -7.41 18.63
N GLN A 220 8.72 -7.29 18.77
CA GLN A 220 9.42 -6.02 18.83
C GLN A 220 10.80 -6.11 18.15
N GLY A 221 11.42 -4.96 17.93
CA GLY A 221 12.78 -4.85 17.36
C GLY A 221 12.83 -4.75 15.83
N CYS A 222 11.68 -4.95 15.16
CA CYS A 222 11.57 -4.81 13.72
C CYS A 222 11.37 -3.37 13.27
N LEU A 223 11.69 -3.13 12.00
CA LEU A 223 11.39 -1.93 11.25
C LEU A 223 10.48 -2.31 10.08
N SER A 224 9.39 -1.59 9.86
CA SER A 224 8.48 -1.75 8.74
C SER A 224 8.67 -0.68 7.68
N LEU A 225 8.52 -1.10 6.42
CA LEU A 225 8.36 -0.22 5.27
C LEU A 225 7.01 -0.52 4.62
N ALA A 226 6.08 0.43 4.72
CA ALA A 226 4.75 0.37 4.15
C ALA A 226 4.71 1.19 2.85
N MET A 227 4.52 0.54 1.70
CA MET A 227 4.59 1.19 0.39
C MET A 227 3.23 1.17 -0.30
N PRO A 228 2.38 2.20 -0.09
CA PRO A 228 1.12 2.33 -0.81
C PRO A 228 1.34 2.74 -2.27
N LEU A 229 0.42 2.34 -3.15
CA LEU A 229 0.32 2.95 -4.46
C LEU A 229 -0.08 4.43 -4.32
N LYS A 230 0.65 5.32 -4.99
CA LYS A 230 0.39 6.77 -4.91
C LYS A 230 -0.78 7.17 -5.82
N LEU A 231 -2.00 6.79 -5.45
CA LEU A 231 -3.23 7.21 -6.11
C LEU A 231 -3.84 8.43 -5.39
N LEU A 232 -3.93 9.55 -6.11
CA LEU A 232 -4.57 10.76 -5.60
C LEU A 232 -6.08 10.54 -5.46
N ASN A 233 -6.69 11.17 -4.45
CA ASN A 233 -8.13 11.12 -4.19
C ASN A 233 -8.70 9.71 -3.99
N SER A 234 -7.87 8.73 -3.64
CA SER A 234 -8.30 7.36 -3.35
C SER A 234 -8.07 7.06 -1.89
N VAL A 235 -9.13 6.73 -1.15
CA VAL A 235 -9.05 6.40 0.28
C VAL A 235 -8.46 5.03 0.56
N TYR A 236 -8.51 4.11 -0.41
CA TYR A 236 -7.97 2.75 -0.34
C TYR A 236 -7.01 2.53 -1.52
N VAL A 237 -5.86 1.92 -1.27
CA VAL A 237 -4.88 1.57 -2.30
C VAL A 237 -4.18 0.24 -1.96
N PRO A 238 -3.79 -0.57 -2.95
CA PRO A 238 -2.91 -1.70 -2.70
C PRO A 238 -1.59 -1.23 -2.09
N ALA A 239 -1.05 -2.00 -1.15
CA ALA A 239 0.18 -1.65 -0.47
C ALA A 239 1.10 -2.85 -0.29
N ARG A 240 2.41 -2.61 -0.40
CA ARG A 240 3.43 -3.60 -0.05
C ARG A 240 3.98 -3.29 1.33
N LEU A 241 3.69 -4.16 2.30
CA LEU A 241 4.30 -4.10 3.63
C LEU A 241 5.52 -5.03 3.69
N THR A 242 6.65 -4.51 4.16
CA THR A 242 7.90 -5.27 4.36
C THR A 242 8.39 -5.03 5.78
N ALA A 243 8.89 -6.08 6.44
CA ALA A 243 9.49 -6.00 7.77
C ALA A 243 10.96 -6.43 7.73
N PHE A 244 11.83 -5.63 8.35
CA PHE A 244 13.23 -5.93 8.62
C PHE A 244 13.34 -6.22 10.10
N CYS A 245 13.73 -7.44 10.44
CA CYS A 245 13.76 -7.91 11.82
C CYS A 245 15.14 -8.42 12.20
N PRO A 246 15.52 -8.34 13.49
CA PRO A 246 16.74 -8.96 13.98
C PRO A 246 16.70 -10.46 13.68
N ALA A 247 17.88 -11.05 13.45
CA ALA A 247 17.98 -12.50 13.31
C ALA A 247 17.50 -13.15 14.61
N VAL A 248 16.40 -13.90 14.53
CA VAL A 248 15.84 -14.62 15.68
C VAL A 248 16.74 -15.82 15.94
N ASN A 249 17.62 -15.73 16.93
CA ASN A 249 18.23 -16.93 17.50
C ASN A 249 17.23 -17.47 18.52
N GLU A 250 16.72 -18.69 18.31
CA GLU A 250 15.58 -19.31 18.99
C GLU A 250 15.64 -19.32 20.54
N ASN A 251 16.78 -18.98 21.14
CA ASN A 251 17.02 -19.04 22.60
C ASN A 251 17.34 -17.70 23.27
N ARG A 252 17.12 -16.54 22.62
CA ARG A 252 17.32 -15.25 23.28
C ARG A 252 16.44 -14.15 22.71
N GLN A 253 15.53 -13.63 23.54
CA GLN A 253 14.95 -12.31 23.33
C GLN A 253 16.10 -11.31 23.44
N THR A 254 16.62 -10.86 22.32
CA THR A 254 17.67 -9.85 22.31
C THR A 254 17.02 -8.49 22.11
N ASP A 255 17.40 -7.50 22.92
CA ASP A 255 17.05 -6.06 22.76
C ASP A 255 17.67 -5.43 21.49
N VAL A 256 17.88 -6.23 20.45
CA VAL A 256 18.53 -5.84 19.21
C VAL A 256 17.47 -5.25 18.31
N HIS A 257 17.55 -3.93 18.13
CA HIS A 257 16.71 -3.20 17.19
C HIS A 257 17.40 -3.13 15.83
N VAL A 258 16.62 -3.28 14.76
CA VAL A 258 17.13 -2.96 13.41
C VAL A 258 17.32 -1.45 13.32
N VAL A 259 18.54 -1.02 12.99
CA VAL A 259 18.85 0.39 12.72
C VAL A 259 19.23 0.50 11.24
N MET A 260 18.54 1.36 10.50
CA MET A 260 18.97 1.74 9.15
C MET A 260 19.90 2.94 9.26
N ALA A 261 21.19 2.68 9.05
CA ALA A 261 22.19 3.73 8.91
C ALA A 261 22.41 4.02 7.42
N LEU A 262 22.20 5.27 7.02
CA LEU A 262 22.69 5.74 5.73
C LEU A 262 24.21 5.84 5.82
N ARG A 263 24.92 4.93 5.15
CA ARG A 263 26.35 5.07 5.00
C ARG A 263 26.60 6.20 4.01
N LYS A 264 27.09 7.33 4.52
CA LYS A 264 27.68 8.35 3.64
C LYS A 264 29.01 7.80 3.17
N ASP A 265 29.07 7.26 1.95
CA ASP A 265 30.34 6.87 1.34
C ASP A 265 31.17 8.14 1.11
N ILE A 266 32.06 8.44 2.06
CA ILE A 266 33.06 9.49 1.92
C ILE A 266 34.32 8.83 1.32
N HIS A 267 34.55 9.12 0.04
CA HIS A 267 35.74 8.87 -0.79
C HIS A 267 36.00 7.46 -1.34
N ALA A 268 35.95 7.34 -2.66
CA ALA A 268 37.10 7.15 -3.56
C ALA A 268 36.56 7.18 -5.01
N GLN A 269 37.41 7.38 -6.02
CA GLN A 269 37.09 6.98 -7.40
C GLN A 269 36.90 5.46 -7.46
N ALA A 270 35.81 4.96 -6.89
CA ALA A 270 35.36 3.60 -7.06
C ALA A 270 34.84 3.56 -8.50
N ARG A 271 35.56 2.83 -9.37
CA ARG A 271 35.02 2.40 -10.66
C ARG A 271 33.61 1.91 -10.39
N LEU A 272 32.63 2.60 -10.99
CA LEU A 272 31.25 2.14 -11.02
C LEU A 272 31.30 0.65 -11.36
N PRO A 273 30.68 -0.24 -10.57
CA PRO A 273 30.58 -1.63 -10.98
C PRO A 273 29.96 -1.60 -12.37
N ASN A 274 30.65 -2.17 -13.36
CA ASN A 274 30.17 -2.21 -14.74
C ASN A 274 28.73 -2.70 -14.69
N SER A 275 27.80 -1.75 -14.87
CA SER A 275 26.41 -2.04 -15.10
C SER A 275 26.39 -3.00 -16.26
N ARG A 276 25.79 -4.18 -16.10
CA ARG A 276 25.55 -5.10 -17.22
C ARG A 276 24.42 -4.54 -18.09
N VAL A 277 24.59 -3.33 -18.59
CA VAL A 277 23.69 -2.67 -19.50
C VAL A 277 24.57 -2.16 -20.62
N TYR A 278 24.42 -2.82 -21.77
CA TYR A 278 25.14 -2.57 -23.00
C TYR A 278 25.16 -1.06 -23.33
N ASP A 279 26.37 -0.52 -23.53
CA ASP A 279 26.58 0.76 -24.19
C ASP A 279 26.01 0.67 -25.60
N VAL A 280 24.86 1.30 -25.83
CA VAL A 280 24.35 1.51 -27.19
C VAL A 280 24.75 2.91 -27.61
N ASN A 281 25.67 2.98 -28.57
CA ASN A 281 26.13 4.22 -29.16
C ASN A 281 24.97 4.89 -29.91
N LEU A 282 24.52 6.05 -29.40
CA LEU A 282 23.34 6.76 -29.92
C LEU A 282 23.53 7.29 -31.34
N ASP A 283 24.76 7.41 -31.82
CA ASP A 283 25.08 7.97 -33.13
C ASP A 283 24.73 7.01 -34.29
N GLU A 284 24.62 5.71 -34.04
CA GLU A 284 24.23 4.70 -35.05
C GLU A 284 22.72 4.63 -35.28
N ILE A 285 21.89 5.25 -34.42
CA ILE A 285 20.43 5.18 -34.48
C ILE A 285 19.82 6.35 -35.26
N LEU A 286 20.60 7.42 -35.51
CA LEU A 286 20.11 8.69 -36.07
C LEU A 286 20.57 8.97 -37.51
N SER A 287 21.14 7.99 -38.22
CA SER A 287 21.45 8.05 -39.66
C SER A 287 20.49 7.21 -40.50
#